data_AF-A0A251UPJ6-F1
#
_entry.id   AF-A0A251UPJ6-F1
#
_cell.length_a   1.000
_cell.length_b   1.000
_cell.length_c   1.000
_cell.angle_alpha   90.00
_cell.angle_beta   90.00
_cell.angle_gamma   90.00
#
_symmetry.space_group_name_H-M   'P 1'
#
loop_
_entity.id
_entity.type
_entity.pdbx_description
1 polymer ?
#
loop_
_entity_poly.entity_id
_entity_poly.type
_entity_poly.pdbx_seq_one_letter_code
_entity_poly.pdbx_strand_id
1 'polypeptide(L)'
;MQGSELPISNIYEGSPSVESSLLLQRVRYCKYCHAHVKGFDHHCPAFGNCIGQNNHFLFMILLAGFIIAESCYILSASQITTASRTLDSDGQKVVWTVALATSTMVFSILQVLWQAAFLAWHIYCVCFNIRTDEWMHWKKYPEFQHITHSQLGETGTTRYRNPYDKGIWQNLKEFIEAKG
;
A
#
# COMPACT_ATOMS: atom_id res chain seq x y z
N MET A 1 10.61 -33.78 -47.11
CA MET A 1 10.97 -34.50 -45.88
C MET A 1 10.43 -33.69 -44.72
N GLN A 2 9.42 -34.25 -44.06
CA GLN A 2 8.71 -33.72 -42.90
C GLN A 2 9.71 -33.62 -41.73
N GLY A 3 9.87 -32.43 -41.14
CA GLY A 3 10.62 -32.23 -39.90
C GLY A 3 9.64 -31.78 -38.82
N SER A 4 9.36 -32.70 -37.90
CA SER A 4 8.32 -32.69 -36.87
C SER A 4 8.40 -31.51 -35.88
N GLU A 5 7.25 -30.87 -35.66
CA GLU A 5 6.98 -29.99 -34.52
C GLU A 5 7.00 -30.81 -33.21
N LEU A 6 7.76 -30.37 -32.22
CA LEU A 6 7.74 -30.92 -30.86
C LEU A 6 6.61 -30.23 -30.07
N PRO A 7 5.75 -30.98 -29.34
CA PRO A 7 4.58 -30.41 -28.71
C PRO A 7 4.93 -29.57 -27.47
N ILE A 8 4.40 -28.34 -27.44
CA ILE A 8 4.36 -27.45 -26.27
C ILE A 8 3.38 -28.06 -25.26
N SER A 9 3.83 -29.00 -24.45
CA SER A 9 3.09 -29.42 -23.26
C SER A 9 4.09 -30.00 -22.27
N ASN A 10 4.45 -29.20 -21.27
CA ASN A 10 4.97 -29.55 -19.94
C ASN A 10 5.93 -28.48 -19.38
N ILE A 11 5.51 -27.20 -19.39
CA ILE A 11 6.19 -26.14 -18.61
C ILE A 11 5.23 -25.69 -17.50
N TYR A 12 4.93 -26.58 -16.57
CA TYR A 12 4.23 -26.25 -15.32
C TYR A 12 4.80 -27.07 -14.17
N GLU A 13 6.10 -26.92 -13.94
CA GLU A 13 6.69 -27.12 -12.62
C GLU A 13 7.57 -25.90 -12.32
N GLY A 14 7.37 -25.30 -11.14
CA GLY A 14 7.93 -24.01 -10.76
C GLY A 14 9.46 -24.00 -10.88
N SER A 15 9.96 -23.23 -11.85
CA SER A 15 11.38 -22.98 -12.03
C SER A 15 11.76 -21.60 -11.45
N PRO A 16 12.92 -21.45 -10.78
CA PRO A 16 13.40 -20.18 -10.23
C PRO A 16 13.51 -19.03 -11.24
N SER A 17 13.56 -19.35 -12.54
CA SER A 17 13.64 -18.39 -13.65
C SER A 17 12.35 -17.59 -13.84
N VAL A 18 11.18 -18.17 -13.58
CA VAL A 18 9.89 -17.49 -13.73
C VAL A 18 9.68 -16.48 -12.61
N GLU A 19 10.01 -16.84 -11.37
CA GLU A 19 9.91 -15.95 -10.21
C GLU A 19 10.87 -14.75 -10.32
N SER A 20 12.09 -14.98 -10.80
CA SER A 20 13.05 -13.91 -11.14
C SER A 20 12.52 -12.97 -12.24
N SER A 21 11.88 -13.51 -13.28
CA SER A 21 11.26 -12.72 -14.35
C SER A 21 10.07 -11.89 -13.87
N LEU A 22 9.24 -12.43 -12.96
CA LEU A 22 8.10 -11.71 -12.37
C LEU A 22 8.56 -10.61 -11.39
N LEU A 23 9.66 -10.83 -10.67
CA LEU A 23 10.26 -9.79 -9.82
C LEU A 23 10.89 -8.67 -10.66
N LEU A 24 11.46 -9.00 -11.84
CA LEU A 24 11.90 -8.00 -12.81
C LEU A 24 10.73 -7.17 -13.37
N GLN A 25 9.55 -7.79 -13.56
CA GLN A 25 8.35 -7.09 -14.06
C GLN A 25 7.86 -5.97 -13.15
N ARG A 26 8.16 -6.02 -11.85
CA ARG A 26 7.72 -5.03 -10.86
C ARG A 26 8.74 -3.92 -10.60
N VAL A 27 9.78 -3.80 -11.44
CA VAL A 27 10.71 -2.67 -11.39
C VAL A 27 10.14 -1.50 -12.19
N ARG A 28 10.03 -0.31 -11.57
CA ARG A 28 9.53 0.90 -12.24
C ARG A 28 10.49 2.06 -12.03
N TYR A 29 10.62 2.92 -13.04
CA TYR A 29 11.42 4.14 -12.95
C TYR A 29 10.61 5.27 -12.28
N CYS A 30 11.12 5.80 -11.17
CA CYS A 30 10.56 6.99 -10.55
C CYS A 30 11.23 8.24 -11.11
N LYS A 31 10.43 9.14 -11.70
CA LYS A 31 10.94 10.42 -12.24
C LYS A 31 11.41 11.39 -11.16
N TYR A 32 10.85 11.31 -9.95
CA TYR A 32 11.22 12.19 -8.83
C TYR A 32 12.56 11.79 -8.19
N CYS A 33 12.76 10.49 -7.99
CA CYS A 33 14.01 9.96 -7.42
C CYS A 33 15.09 9.67 -8.47
N HIS A 34 14.77 9.78 -9.76
CA HIS A 34 15.66 9.43 -10.88
C HIS A 34 16.26 8.01 -10.77
N ALA A 35 15.47 7.05 -10.29
CA ALA A 35 15.94 5.70 -9.99
C ALA A 35 14.92 4.62 -10.35
N HIS A 36 15.41 3.42 -10.66
CA HIS A 36 14.60 2.22 -10.80
C HIS A 36 14.34 1.59 -9.44
N VAL A 37 13.08 1.41 -9.09
CA VAL A 37 12.64 0.92 -7.79
C VAL A 37 12.04 -0.47 -7.97
N LYS A 38 12.61 -1.46 -7.29
CA LYS A 38 12.09 -2.83 -7.26
C LYS A 38 10.81 -2.90 -6.44
N GLY A 39 9.78 -3.53 -7.00
CA GLY A 39 8.47 -3.65 -6.36
C GLY A 39 7.86 -2.29 -6.05
N PHE A 40 8.00 -1.33 -6.97
CA PHE A 40 7.55 0.05 -6.80
C PHE A 40 6.08 0.11 -6.39
N ASP A 41 5.80 0.81 -5.30
CA ASP A 41 4.44 1.06 -4.84
C ASP A 41 4.00 2.48 -5.16
N HIS A 42 4.77 3.47 -4.68
CA HIS A 42 4.57 4.88 -4.99
C HIS A 42 5.82 5.70 -4.63
N HIS A 43 5.88 6.94 -5.12
CA HIS A 43 6.77 7.95 -4.55
C HIS A 43 6.01 8.67 -3.44
N CYS A 44 6.56 8.68 -2.22
CA CYS A 44 5.94 9.35 -1.08
C CYS A 44 6.60 10.71 -0.84
N PRO A 45 5.90 11.83 -1.12
CA PRO A 45 6.47 13.16 -0.90
C PRO A 45 6.78 13.44 0.57
N ALA A 46 6.01 12.86 1.51
CA ALA A 46 6.21 13.05 2.95
C ALA A 46 7.59 12.55 3.43
N PHE A 47 8.11 11.50 2.80
CA PHE A 47 9.44 10.97 3.09
C PHE A 47 10.50 11.39 2.07
N GLY A 48 10.10 12.10 1.00
CA GLY A 48 10.99 12.42 -0.12
C GLY A 48 11.62 11.19 -0.77
N ASN A 49 10.97 10.03 -0.68
CA ASN A 49 11.54 8.74 -1.08
C ASN A 49 10.48 7.82 -1.70
N CYS A 50 10.92 6.87 -2.52
CA CYS A 50 10.06 5.82 -3.04
C CYS A 50 9.78 4.75 -1.99
N ILE A 51 8.53 4.29 -1.97
CA ILE A 51 8.12 3.09 -1.28
C ILE A 51 8.12 1.96 -2.30
N GLY A 52 8.84 0.89 -1.99
CA GLY A 52 8.99 -0.29 -2.82
C GLY A 52 9.33 -1.51 -1.98
N GLN A 53 9.74 -2.61 -2.60
CA GLN A 53 9.90 -3.91 -1.93
C GLN A 53 10.75 -3.84 -0.65
N ASN A 54 11.86 -3.11 -0.68
CA ASN A 54 12.85 -3.12 0.40
C ASN A 54 12.43 -2.29 1.63
N ASN A 55 11.46 -1.38 1.51
CA ASN A 55 11.04 -0.50 2.61
C ASN A 55 9.52 -0.48 2.84
N HIS A 56 8.72 -1.22 2.06
CA HIS A 56 7.27 -1.25 2.21
C HIS A 56 6.84 -1.74 3.61
N PHE A 57 7.52 -2.75 4.16
CA PHE A 57 7.23 -3.20 5.52
C PHE A 57 7.49 -2.12 6.58
N LEU A 58 8.61 -1.39 6.47
CA LEU A 58 8.93 -0.29 7.37
C LEU A 58 7.89 0.83 7.24
N PHE A 59 7.46 1.14 6.01
CA PHE A 59 6.38 2.09 5.76
C PHE A 59 5.07 1.69 6.46
N MET A 60 4.69 0.41 6.43
CA MET A 60 3.50 -0.07 7.14
C MET A 60 3.60 0.12 8.66
N ILE A 61 4.77 -0.19 9.24
CA ILE A 61 5.02 0.03 10.67
C ILE A 61 4.95 1.52 11.00
N LEU A 62 5.59 2.37 10.21
CA LEU A 62 5.61 3.81 10.44
C LEU A 62 4.20 4.40 10.38
N LEU A 63 3.41 4.01 9.37
CA LEU A 63 2.02 4.46 9.22
C LEU A 63 1.15 4.02 10.41
N ALA A 64 1.26 2.76 10.84
CA ALA A 64 0.57 2.28 12.04
C ALA A 64 1.05 3.01 13.31
N GLY A 65 2.35 3.26 13.42
CA GLY A 65 2.95 4.00 14.53
C GLY A 65 2.45 5.44 14.63
N PHE A 66 2.31 6.15 13.50
CA PHE A 66 1.73 7.50 13.47
C PHE A 66 0.28 7.51 13.95
N ILE A 67 -0.55 6.57 13.46
CA ILE A 67 -1.94 6.44 13.89
C ILE A 67 -2.02 6.18 15.40
N ILE A 68 -1.17 5.30 15.94
CA ILE A 68 -1.13 5.01 17.38
C ILE A 68 -0.69 6.26 18.16
N ALA A 69 0.38 6.93 17.75
CA ALA A 69 0.90 8.11 18.43
C ALA A 69 -0.13 9.26 18.46
N GLU A 70 -0.80 9.52 17.34
CA GLU A 70 -1.85 10.54 17.27
C GLU A 70 -3.09 10.14 18.08
N SER A 71 -3.46 8.86 18.09
CA SER A 71 -4.55 8.37 18.93
C SER A 71 -4.23 8.55 20.42
N CYS A 72 -3.00 8.25 20.84
CA CYS A 72 -2.53 8.52 22.20
C CYS A 72 -2.56 10.03 22.50
N TYR A 73 -2.12 10.87 21.56
CA TYR A 73 -2.19 12.32 21.71
C TYR A 73 -3.62 12.82 21.91
N ILE A 74 -4.59 12.35 21.12
CA ILE A 74 -6.01 12.69 21.26
C ILE A 74 -6.51 12.35 22.67
N LEU A 75 -6.17 11.16 23.18
CA LEU A 75 -6.53 10.76 24.54
C LEU A 75 -5.91 11.69 25.59
N SER A 76 -4.61 11.97 25.50
CA SER A 76 -3.93 12.89 26.42
C SER A 76 -4.50 14.31 26.36
N ALA A 77 -4.75 14.84 25.15
CA ALA A 77 -5.34 16.16 24.95
C ALA A 77 -6.76 16.24 25.54
N SER A 78 -7.56 15.17 25.42
CA SER A 78 -8.89 15.10 26.03
C SER A 78 -8.85 15.14 27.57
N GLN A 79 -7.86 14.44 28.17
CA GLN A 79 -7.64 14.45 29.62
C GLN A 79 -7.19 15.82 30.11
N ILE A 80 -6.21 16.45 29.45
CA ILE A 80 -5.74 17.81 29.77
C ILE A 80 -6.89 18.81 29.70
N THR A 81 -7.69 18.72 28.64
CA THR A 81 -8.84 19.59 28.40
C THR A 81 -9.93 19.43 29.46
N THR A 82 -10.09 18.22 30.02
CA THR A 82 -11.01 17.95 31.13
C THR A 82 -10.45 18.47 32.45
N ALA A 83 -9.19 18.15 32.76
CA ALA A 83 -8.51 18.55 33.98
C ALA A 83 -8.36 20.08 34.11
N SER A 84 -8.04 20.76 33.02
CA SER A 84 -7.88 22.23 33.01
C SER A 84 -9.19 22.95 33.33
N ARG A 85 -10.34 22.37 32.97
CA ARG A 85 -11.66 22.94 33.31
C ARG A 85 -12.07 22.73 34.76
N THR A 86 -11.51 21.74 35.44
CA THR A 86 -11.91 21.37 36.81
C THR A 86 -10.96 21.86 37.89
N LEU A 87 -9.67 22.04 37.58
CA LEU A 87 -8.62 22.24 38.60
C LEU A 87 -8.01 23.64 38.61
N ASP A 88 -8.13 24.42 37.54
CA ASP A 88 -7.35 25.66 37.41
C ASP A 88 -8.20 26.91 37.65
N SER A 89 -7.70 27.78 38.53
CA SER A 89 -8.34 29.03 38.97
C SER A 89 -7.95 30.22 38.09
N ASP A 90 -6.92 30.09 37.25
CA ASP A 90 -6.50 31.13 36.30
C ASP A 90 -7.29 31.00 34.99
N GLY A 91 -8.48 31.63 34.97
CA GLY A 91 -9.43 31.51 33.86
C GLY A 91 -8.84 31.85 32.47
N GLN A 92 -7.85 32.75 32.39
CA GLN A 92 -7.24 33.09 31.10
C GLN A 92 -6.34 31.96 30.59
N LYS A 93 -5.51 31.35 31.45
CA LYS A 93 -4.67 30.20 31.08
C LYS A 93 -5.52 28.98 30.71
N VAL A 94 -6.63 28.75 31.41
CA VAL A 94 -7.57 27.67 31.10
C VAL A 94 -8.15 27.84 29.70
N VAL A 95 -8.62 29.04 29.35
CA VAL A 95 -9.20 29.32 28.03
C VAL A 95 -8.20 29.03 26.92
N TRP A 96 -6.96 29.52 27.02
CA TRP A 96 -5.94 29.30 25.99
C TRP A 96 -5.52 27.83 25.90
N THR A 97 -5.29 27.16 27.03
CA THR A 97 -4.89 25.75 27.08
C THR A 97 -5.98 24.87 26.46
N VAL A 98 -7.23 25.08 26.85
CA VAL A 98 -8.38 24.34 26.31
C VAL A 98 -8.58 24.63 24.83
N ALA A 99 -8.49 25.89 24.39
CA ALA A 99 -8.64 26.25 22.97
C ALA A 99 -7.55 25.61 22.10
N LEU A 100 -6.30 25.65 22.56
CA LEU A 100 -5.18 25.03 21.86
C LEU A 100 -5.35 23.51 21.81
N ALA A 101 -5.55 22.86 22.96
CA ALA A 101 -5.72 21.41 23.04
C ALA A 101 -6.93 20.91 22.24
N THR A 102 -8.04 21.66 22.25
CA THR A 102 -9.23 21.30 21.47
C THR A 102 -8.97 21.45 19.96
N SER A 103 -8.31 22.54 19.53
CA SER A 103 -8.04 22.75 18.11
C SER A 103 -7.06 21.73 17.54
N THR A 104 -5.99 21.40 18.26
CA THR A 104 -5.04 20.36 17.85
C THR A 104 -5.65 18.97 17.92
N MET A 105 -6.51 18.68 18.90
CA MET A 105 -7.24 17.41 18.98
C MET A 105 -8.17 17.21 17.78
N VAL A 106 -8.92 18.25 17.36
CA VAL A 106 -9.77 18.18 16.16
C VAL A 106 -8.93 17.92 14.91
N PHE A 107 -7.80 18.61 14.77
CA PHE A 107 -6.87 18.36 13.66
C PHE A 107 -6.35 16.92 13.67
N SER A 108 -5.88 16.41 14.82
CA SER A 108 -5.42 15.03 14.96
C SER A 108 -6.51 13.99 14.66
N ILE A 109 -7.76 14.24 15.03
CA ILE A 109 -8.87 13.35 14.68
C ILE A 109 -9.03 13.26 13.16
N LEU A 110 -9.02 14.40 12.46
CA LEU A 110 -9.09 14.42 11.00
C LEU A 110 -7.89 13.70 10.38
N GLN A 111 -6.69 13.88 10.95
CA GLN A 111 -5.46 13.18 10.54
C GLN A 111 -5.58 11.65 10.68
N VAL A 112 -6.03 11.16 11.84
CA VAL A 112 -6.19 9.73 12.10
C VAL A 112 -7.24 9.11 11.16
N LEU A 113 -8.34 9.81 10.87
CA LEU A 113 -9.40 9.29 10.01
C LEU A 113 -8.90 8.98 8.59
N TRP A 114 -8.18 9.91 7.96
CA TRP A 114 -7.66 9.67 6.61
C TRP A 114 -6.50 8.66 6.62
N GLN A 115 -5.62 8.70 7.63
CA GLN A 115 -4.52 7.73 7.76
C GLN A 115 -5.03 6.31 7.99
N ALA A 116 -6.11 6.13 8.75
CA ALA A 116 -6.71 4.82 8.96
C ALA A 116 -7.29 4.25 7.65
N ALA A 117 -7.97 5.07 6.85
CA ALA A 117 -8.43 4.67 5.52
C ALA A 117 -7.26 4.32 4.60
N PHE A 118 -6.18 5.10 4.64
CA PHE A 118 -4.96 4.85 3.88
C PHE A 118 -4.24 3.56 4.32
N LEU A 119 -4.15 3.30 5.63
CA LEU A 119 -3.61 2.05 6.16
C LEU A 119 -4.47 0.85 5.74
N ALA A 120 -5.80 0.97 5.80
CA ALA A 120 -6.72 -0.07 5.35
C ALA A 120 -6.52 -0.39 3.86
N TRP A 121 -6.32 0.64 3.03
CA TRP A 121 -5.95 0.47 1.62
C TRP A 121 -4.65 -0.33 1.47
N HIS A 122 -3.59 0.04 2.18
CA HIS A 122 -2.33 -0.69 2.08
C HIS A 122 -2.42 -2.12 2.65
N ILE A 123 -3.20 -2.36 3.70
CA ILE A 123 -3.50 -3.70 4.19
C ILE A 123 -4.18 -4.52 3.10
N TYR A 124 -5.17 -3.96 2.41
CA TYR A 124 -5.81 -4.61 1.26
C TYR A 124 -4.77 -4.94 0.19
N CYS A 125 -3.93 -3.98 -0.20
CA CYS A 125 -2.85 -4.19 -1.17
C CYS A 125 -1.93 -5.35 -0.79
N VAL A 126 -1.51 -5.42 0.48
CA VAL A 126 -0.67 -6.52 0.98
C VAL A 126 -1.44 -7.85 0.94
N CYS A 127 -2.69 -7.88 1.42
CA CYS A 127 -3.53 -9.09 1.44
C CYS A 127 -3.75 -9.70 0.06
N PHE A 128 -3.81 -8.88 -0.99
CA PHE A 128 -4.00 -9.32 -2.37
C PHE A 128 -2.71 -9.26 -3.21
N ASN A 129 -1.54 -9.05 -2.60
CA ASN A 129 -0.24 -8.95 -3.28
C ASN A 129 -0.27 -8.02 -4.50
N ILE A 130 -0.86 -6.84 -4.34
CA ILE A 130 -0.94 -5.79 -5.35
C ILE A 130 -0.27 -4.52 -4.83
N ARG A 131 0.40 -3.78 -5.71
CA ARG A 131 0.96 -2.46 -5.41
C ARG A 131 -0.01 -1.35 -5.76
N THR A 132 0.10 -0.21 -5.08
CA THR A 132 -0.72 0.98 -5.37
C THR A 132 -0.57 1.41 -6.83
N ASP A 133 0.67 1.47 -7.34
CA ASP A 133 0.93 1.75 -8.76
C ASP A 133 0.24 0.76 -9.70
N GLU A 134 0.30 -0.53 -9.39
CA GLU A 134 -0.31 -1.60 -10.19
C GLU A 134 -1.83 -1.45 -10.23
N TRP A 135 -2.46 -1.17 -9.09
CA TRP A 135 -3.90 -0.93 -9.03
C TRP A 135 -4.31 0.31 -9.83
N MET A 136 -3.56 1.41 -9.69
CA MET A 136 -3.89 2.67 -10.37
C MET A 136 -3.66 2.60 -11.88
N HIS A 137 -2.70 1.78 -12.32
CA HIS A 137 -2.27 1.69 -13.70
C HIS A 137 -2.52 0.32 -14.34
N TRP A 138 -3.40 -0.51 -13.80
CA TRP A 138 -3.62 -1.89 -14.27
C TRP A 138 -3.92 -1.99 -15.78
N LYS A 139 -4.59 -0.98 -16.36
CA LYS A 139 -4.86 -0.91 -17.82
C LYS A 139 -3.61 -0.69 -18.68
N LYS A 140 -2.48 -0.30 -18.10
CA LYS A 140 -1.18 -0.19 -18.79
C LYS A 140 -0.38 -1.48 -18.74
N TYR A 141 -0.79 -2.42 -17.89
CA TYR A 141 -0.04 -3.63 -17.57
C TYR A 141 -0.77 -4.86 -18.15
N PRO A 142 -0.27 -5.45 -19.26
CA PRO A 142 -0.91 -6.61 -19.90
C PRO A 142 -1.09 -7.80 -18.97
N GLU A 143 -0.20 -7.97 -17.99
CA GLU A 143 -0.27 -9.03 -16.98
C GLU A 143 -1.53 -8.95 -16.10
N PHE A 144 -2.14 -7.76 -15.98
CA PHE A 144 -3.40 -7.55 -15.26
C PHE A 144 -4.65 -7.67 -16.16
N GLN A 145 -4.45 -7.94 -17.45
CA GLN A 145 -5.51 -7.96 -18.45
C GLN A 145 -5.78 -9.39 -18.91
N HIS A 146 -6.99 -9.87 -18.68
CA HIS A 146 -7.46 -11.11 -19.26
C HIS A 146 -8.34 -10.78 -20.47
N ILE A 147 -7.85 -11.10 -21.66
CA ILE A 147 -8.59 -10.91 -22.92
C ILE A 147 -9.40 -12.18 -23.17
N THR A 148 -10.72 -12.10 -23.00
CA THR A 148 -11.61 -13.17 -23.42
C THR A 148 -12.04 -12.91 -24.86
N HIS A 149 -11.51 -13.70 -25.80
CA HIS A 149 -12.02 -13.71 -27.17
C HIS A 149 -13.35 -14.49 -27.19
N SER A 150 -14.48 -13.79 -27.30
CA SER A 150 -15.74 -14.45 -27.65
C SER A 150 -15.68 -14.85 -29.12
N GLN A 151 -16.08 -16.09 -29.44
CA GLN A 151 -16.02 -16.65 -30.80
C GLN A 151 -17.00 -16.01 -31.80
N LEU A 152 -17.61 -14.87 -31.48
CA LEU A 152 -18.73 -14.30 -32.23
C LEU A 152 -18.55 -12.80 -32.48
N GLY A 153 -17.45 -12.39 -33.12
CA GLY A 153 -17.33 -11.09 -33.79
C GLY A 153 -17.44 -9.80 -32.94
N GLU A 154 -17.67 -9.90 -31.63
CA GLU A 154 -17.73 -8.76 -30.73
C GLU A 154 -16.37 -8.46 -30.11
N THR A 155 -16.09 -7.17 -29.94
CA THR A 155 -14.89 -6.62 -29.31
C THR A 155 -14.55 -7.37 -28.01
N GLY A 156 -13.36 -7.96 -27.93
CA GLY A 156 -12.90 -8.70 -26.76
C GLY A 156 -13.04 -7.86 -25.48
N THR A 157 -13.69 -8.42 -24.47
CA THR A 157 -13.85 -7.72 -23.18
C THR A 157 -12.57 -7.90 -22.36
N THR A 158 -11.95 -6.78 -21.99
CA THR A 158 -10.77 -6.79 -21.11
C THR A 158 -11.22 -6.84 -19.66
N ARG A 159 -10.95 -7.95 -18.97
CA ARG A 159 -11.27 -8.12 -17.55
C ARG A 159 -10.01 -8.01 -16.70
N TYR A 160 -10.12 -7.34 -15.55
CA TYR A 160 -9.05 -7.29 -14.56
C TYR A 160 -8.80 -8.69 -13.96
N ARG A 161 -7.52 -9.06 -13.87
CA ARG A 161 -7.03 -10.26 -13.19
C ARG A 161 -5.77 -9.90 -12.43
N ASN A 162 -5.63 -10.34 -11.18
CA ASN A 162 -4.39 -10.19 -10.44
C ASN A 162 -3.54 -11.48 -10.57
N PRO A 163 -2.41 -11.47 -11.30
CA PRO A 163 -1.57 -12.65 -11.46
C PRO A 163 -0.70 -12.97 -10.23
N TYR A 164 -0.59 -12.03 -9.28
CA TYR A 164 0.29 -12.14 -8.12
C TYR A 164 -0.42 -12.62 -6.84
N ASP A 165 -1.76 -12.66 -6.86
CA ASP A 165 -2.54 -13.13 -5.73
C ASP A 165 -2.47 -14.66 -5.60
N LYS A 166 -1.85 -15.14 -4.51
CA LYS A 166 -1.72 -16.56 -4.16
C LYS A 166 -2.58 -16.94 -2.95
N GLY A 167 -3.49 -16.05 -2.54
CA GLY A 167 -4.27 -16.15 -1.30
C GLY A 167 -3.63 -15.43 -0.13
N ILE A 168 -4.47 -14.91 0.76
CA ILE A 168 -4.10 -13.97 1.84
C ILE A 168 -2.89 -14.45 2.66
N TRP A 169 -2.89 -15.70 3.10
CA TRP A 169 -1.81 -16.25 3.92
C TRP A 169 -0.46 -16.28 3.21
N GLN A 170 -0.45 -16.71 1.95
CA GLN A 170 0.78 -16.79 1.15
C GLN A 170 1.28 -15.38 0.80
N ASN A 171 0.37 -14.46 0.47
CA ASN A 171 0.69 -13.06 0.19
C ASN A 171 1.30 -12.35 1.42
N LEU A 172 0.72 -12.56 2.60
CA LEU A 172 1.25 -12.03 3.86
C LEU A 172 2.64 -12.60 4.19
N LYS A 173 2.82 -13.91 3.99
CA LYS A 173 4.11 -14.57 4.19
C LYS A 173 5.18 -13.97 3.28
N GLU A 174 4.91 -13.85 1.98
CA GLU A 174 5.82 -13.24 1.01
C GLU A 174 6.15 -11.79 1.37
N PHE A 175 5.17 -11.02 1.84
CA PHE A 175 5.39 -9.64 2.28
C PHE A 175 6.34 -9.54 3.48
N ILE A 176 6.21 -10.45 4.44
CA ILE A 176 7.06 -10.48 5.64
C ILE A 176 8.46 -11.01 5.31
N GLU A 177 8.57 -11.99 4.41
CA GLU A 177 9.84 -12.60 3.99
C GLU A 177 10.64 -11.71 3.03
N ALA A 178 9.98 -10.81 2.30
CA ALA A 178 10.62 -9.80 1.45
C ALA A 178 11.50 -8.78 2.21
N LYS A 179 11.67 -8.93 3.53
CA LYS A 179 12.56 -8.15 4.41
C LYS A 179 14.06 -8.47 4.26
N GLY A 180 14.44 -9.42 3.42
CA GLY A 180 15.83 -9.85 3.20
C GLY A 180 16.45 -9.29 1.94
#